data_AF-A0A920RLJ2-F1
#
_entry.id   AF-A0A920RLJ2-F1
#
_cell.length_a   1.000
_cell.length_b   1.000
_cell.length_c   1.000
_cell.angle_alpha   90.00
_cell.angle_beta   90.00
_cell.angle_gamma   90.00
#
_symmetry.space_group_name_H-M   'P 1'
#
loop_
_entity.id
_entity.type
_entity.pdbx_description
1 polymer ?
#
loop_
_entity_poly.entity_id
_entity_poly.type
_entity_poly.pdbx_seq_one_letter_code
_entity_poly.pdbx_strand_id
1 'polypeptide(L)'
;MSSAGFRGLESFTEDTNFFVGSCLKSAVCSVRGFQSHGYRGWWGWGNGAGSVDAGGESPFDLWPVDIRGFSSYHRSDRQLGPRVLEGQGHHYAMHWPHFEFQAGRPLRRSVLYDRLKESGACFGSKSGWERANWFTRDGEQAEDNYTLGGRIGMMQLVPSTGLALSVCFV
;
A
#
# COMPACT_ATOMS: atom_id res chain seq x y z
N MET A 1 -8.62 -37.44 -18.72
CA MET A 1 -7.36 -36.80 -19.17
C MET A 1 -7.14 -35.57 -18.32
N SER A 2 -6.19 -35.61 -17.38
CA SER A 2 -5.80 -34.41 -16.62
C SER A 2 -5.04 -33.51 -17.59
N SER A 3 -5.64 -32.39 -18.00
CA SER A 3 -4.90 -31.34 -18.70
C SER A 3 -3.90 -30.77 -17.69
N ALA A 4 -2.63 -31.15 -17.83
CA ALA A 4 -1.56 -30.58 -17.04
C ALA A 4 -1.36 -29.12 -17.50
N GLY A 5 -2.05 -28.20 -16.83
CA GLY A 5 -1.86 -26.77 -17.01
C GLY A 5 -0.44 -26.36 -16.59
N PHE A 6 0.16 -25.43 -17.33
CA PHE A 6 1.44 -24.82 -16.97
C PHE A 6 1.26 -23.88 -15.76
N ARG A 7 2.15 -23.95 -14.77
CA ARG A 7 2.20 -23.02 -13.63
C ARG A 7 3.42 -22.11 -13.81
N GLY A 8 3.17 -20.87 -14.21
CA GLY A 8 4.22 -19.86 -14.36
C GLY A 8 4.76 -19.39 -13.01
N LEU A 9 6.06 -19.12 -12.96
CA LEU A 9 6.68 -18.41 -11.84
C LEU A 9 6.66 -16.91 -12.14
N GLU A 10 6.21 -16.12 -11.17
CA GLU A 10 6.23 -14.66 -11.24
C GLU A 10 6.84 -14.08 -9.97
N SER A 11 7.45 -12.90 -10.08
CA SER A 11 8.07 -12.20 -8.96
C SER A 11 7.17 -11.08 -8.47
N PHE A 12 6.79 -11.12 -7.20
CA PHE A 12 5.88 -10.16 -6.59
C PHE A 12 6.58 -9.28 -5.55
N THR A 13 6.08 -8.05 -5.39
CA THR A 13 6.42 -7.15 -4.28
C THR A 13 5.21 -6.99 -3.37
N GLU A 14 5.43 -6.49 -2.15
CA GLU A 14 4.35 -6.30 -1.18
C GLU A 14 3.30 -5.26 -1.59
N ASP A 15 3.64 -4.35 -2.49
CA ASP A 15 2.78 -3.28 -3.01
C ASP A 15 2.20 -3.61 -4.39
N THR A 16 2.44 -4.82 -4.90
CA THR A 16 2.01 -5.33 -6.22
C THR A 16 2.56 -4.59 -7.45
N ASN A 17 3.37 -3.56 -7.24
CA ASN A 17 4.13 -2.91 -8.31
C ASN A 17 5.43 -3.67 -8.60
N PHE A 18 6.25 -3.10 -9.45
CA PHE A 18 7.66 -3.44 -9.53
C PHE A 18 8.46 -2.27 -9.01
N PHE A 19 9.75 -2.49 -8.80
CA PHE A 19 10.64 -1.39 -8.45
C PHE A 19 11.80 -1.26 -9.43
N VAL A 20 12.22 -0.02 -9.59
CA VAL A 20 13.33 0.42 -10.44
C VAL A 20 14.17 1.45 -9.70
N GLY A 21 15.46 1.44 -9.95
CA GLY A 21 16.37 2.47 -9.46
C GLY A 21 17.73 1.92 -9.10
N SER A 22 18.65 2.84 -8.81
CA SER A 22 19.99 2.50 -8.36
C SER A 22 19.97 2.04 -6.90
N CYS A 23 20.61 0.92 -6.64
CA CYS A 23 20.77 0.43 -5.27
C CYS A 23 21.74 1.34 -4.50
N LEU A 24 21.40 1.74 -3.26
CA LEU A 24 22.29 2.54 -2.40
C LEU A 24 23.69 1.91 -2.18
N LYS A 25 23.83 0.60 -2.36
CA LYS A 25 25.08 -0.16 -2.15
C LYS A 25 25.81 -0.53 -3.44
N SER A 26 25.26 -0.22 -4.62
CA SER A 26 25.87 -0.54 -5.91
C SER A 26 25.36 0.41 -6.98
N ALA A 27 26.25 0.94 -7.82
CA ALA A 27 25.91 1.80 -8.96
C ALA A 27 25.15 1.06 -10.11
N VAL A 28 24.55 -0.08 -9.82
CA VAL A 28 23.76 -0.87 -10.76
C VAL A 28 22.28 -0.55 -10.56
N CYS A 29 21.63 -0.10 -11.62
CA CYS A 29 20.17 0.00 -11.69
C CYS A 29 19.54 -1.40 -11.62
N SER A 30 18.69 -1.64 -10.63
CA SER A 30 17.97 -2.91 -10.46
C SER A 30 16.52 -2.72 -10.87
N VAL A 31 16.03 -3.61 -11.76
CA VAL A 31 14.62 -3.72 -12.12
C VAL A 31 14.15 -5.12 -11.69
N ARG A 32 13.22 -5.19 -10.73
CA ARG A 32 12.71 -6.47 -10.17
C ARG A 32 11.26 -6.33 -9.73
N GLY A 33 10.62 -7.47 -9.45
CA GLY A 33 9.19 -7.50 -9.13
C GLY A 33 8.31 -7.39 -10.37
N PHE A 34 8.84 -7.74 -11.54
CA PHE A 34 8.13 -7.67 -12.81
C PHE A 34 7.08 -8.78 -12.88
N GLN A 35 5.86 -8.40 -12.54
CA GLN A 35 4.66 -9.21 -12.75
C GLN A 35 4.05 -8.89 -14.12
N SER A 36 2.87 -9.43 -14.41
CA SER A 36 2.10 -9.09 -15.61
C SER A 36 1.93 -7.57 -15.87
N HIS A 37 1.92 -6.74 -14.83
CA HIS A 37 1.99 -5.26 -14.95
C HIS A 37 3.32 -4.75 -15.48
N GLY A 38 4.42 -5.32 -15.00
CA GLY A 38 5.76 -4.98 -15.47
C GLY A 38 5.89 -5.21 -16.97
N TYR A 39 5.38 -6.33 -17.49
CA TYR A 39 5.40 -6.60 -18.93
C TYR A 39 4.69 -5.51 -19.75
N ARG A 40 3.49 -5.08 -19.32
CA ARG A 40 2.73 -4.00 -19.99
C ARG A 40 3.47 -2.67 -19.97
N GLY A 41 4.18 -2.38 -18.89
CA GLY A 41 4.92 -1.14 -18.73
C GLY A 41 6.30 -1.14 -19.39
N TRP A 42 6.94 -2.31 -19.54
CA TRP A 42 8.41 -2.48 -19.65
C TRP A 42 9.12 -1.37 -20.40
N TRP A 43 8.68 -1.07 -21.63
CA TRP A 43 9.29 -0.08 -22.51
C TRP A 43 9.40 1.32 -21.90
N GLY A 44 8.34 1.79 -21.25
CA GLY A 44 8.35 3.09 -20.58
C GLY A 44 9.41 3.12 -19.49
N TRP A 45 9.32 2.22 -18.52
CA TRP A 45 10.20 2.21 -17.36
C TRP A 45 11.65 1.90 -17.70
N GLY A 46 11.91 1.09 -18.74
CA GLY A 46 13.25 0.87 -19.27
C GLY A 46 13.92 2.15 -19.77
N ASN A 47 13.16 3.00 -20.47
CA ASN A 47 13.65 4.32 -20.90
C ASN A 47 13.94 5.23 -19.70
N GLY A 48 13.07 5.24 -18.69
CA GLY A 48 13.26 6.02 -17.46
C GLY A 48 14.50 5.57 -16.70
N ALA A 49 14.65 4.27 -16.48
CA ALA A 49 15.83 3.69 -15.84
C ALA A 49 17.13 4.04 -16.59
N GLY A 50 17.13 3.87 -17.91
CA GLY A 50 18.31 4.16 -18.75
C GLY A 50 18.71 5.63 -18.72
N SER A 51 17.75 6.55 -18.68
CA SER A 51 18.04 7.99 -18.56
C SER A 51 18.68 8.36 -17.22
N VAL A 52 18.23 7.77 -16.11
CA VAL A 52 18.81 7.97 -14.78
C VAL A 52 20.21 7.36 -14.68
N ASP A 53 20.40 6.17 -15.26
CA ASP A 53 21.72 5.49 -15.29
C ASP A 53 22.76 6.26 -16.10
N ALA A 54 22.33 6.91 -17.19
CA ALA A 54 23.16 7.79 -18.02
C ALA A 54 23.49 9.15 -17.34
N GLY A 55 23.07 9.36 -16.08
CA GLY A 55 23.28 10.61 -15.34
C GLY A 55 22.30 11.72 -15.67
N GLY A 56 21.23 11.42 -16.40
CA GLY A 56 20.11 12.33 -16.67
C GLY A 56 18.99 12.22 -15.63
N GLU A 57 17.90 12.94 -15.88
CA GLU A 57 16.65 12.82 -15.14
C GLU A 57 15.65 11.95 -15.93
N SER A 58 14.79 11.23 -15.22
CA SER A 58 13.71 10.46 -15.86
C SER A 58 12.71 11.39 -16.55
N PRO A 59 12.25 11.08 -17.77
CA PRO A 59 11.24 11.89 -18.47
C PRO A 59 9.83 11.80 -17.85
N PHE A 60 9.61 10.95 -16.86
CA PHE A 60 8.38 10.81 -16.08
C PHE A 60 8.69 10.48 -14.62
N ASP A 61 7.72 10.73 -13.75
CA ASP A 61 7.84 10.46 -12.32
C ASP A 61 7.97 8.95 -12.03
N LEU A 62 9.10 8.57 -11.46
CA LEU A 62 9.41 7.20 -11.05
C LEU A 62 9.21 6.97 -9.55
N TRP A 63 8.79 7.98 -8.79
CA TRP A 63 8.64 7.88 -7.33
C TRP A 63 7.80 6.68 -6.86
N PRO A 64 6.67 6.32 -7.50
CA PRO A 64 5.84 5.19 -7.06
C PRO A 64 6.52 3.82 -7.13
N VAL A 65 7.57 3.69 -7.93
CA VAL A 65 8.31 2.43 -8.16
C VAL A 65 9.77 2.55 -7.74
N ASP A 66 10.16 3.65 -7.12
CA ASP A 66 11.55 3.88 -6.80
C ASP A 66 12.00 2.91 -5.71
N ILE A 67 13.12 2.22 -5.94
CA ILE A 67 13.69 1.26 -4.97
C ILE A 67 13.96 1.90 -3.60
N ARG A 68 14.18 3.21 -3.54
CA ARG A 68 14.40 3.97 -2.29
C ARG A 68 13.15 4.09 -1.43
N GLY A 69 11.96 3.83 -1.98
CA GLY A 69 10.73 3.69 -1.22
C GLY A 69 10.75 2.46 -0.29
N PHE A 70 11.58 1.46 -0.60
CA PHE A 70 11.71 0.25 0.19
C PHE A 70 12.78 0.39 1.28
N SER A 71 12.37 0.14 2.51
CA SER A 71 13.26 0.10 3.69
C SER A 71 13.55 -1.33 4.18
N SER A 72 14.25 -1.47 5.31
CA SER A 72 14.63 -2.77 5.87
C SER A 72 13.44 -3.65 6.27
N TYR A 73 12.27 -3.08 6.59
CA TYR A 73 11.13 -3.87 7.04
C TYR A 73 10.49 -4.69 5.91
N HIS A 74 10.62 -4.27 4.65
CA HIS A 74 10.05 -4.97 3.50
C HIS A 74 10.76 -6.31 3.22
N ARG A 75 11.90 -6.55 3.90
CA ARG A 75 12.62 -7.83 3.86
C ARG A 75 12.09 -8.84 4.87
N SER A 76 11.13 -8.46 5.70
CA SER A 76 10.55 -9.36 6.71
C SER A 76 9.61 -10.35 6.05
N ASP A 77 9.92 -11.65 6.13
CA ASP A 77 9.06 -12.72 5.59
C ASP A 77 7.66 -12.71 6.22
N ARG A 78 7.57 -12.25 7.48
CA ARG A 78 6.30 -12.08 8.21
C ARG A 78 5.36 -11.08 7.52
N GLN A 79 5.92 -10.08 6.85
CA GLN A 79 5.16 -9.09 6.10
C GLN A 79 5.00 -9.52 4.64
N LEU A 80 6.11 -9.86 3.99
CA LEU A 80 6.18 -10.03 2.53
C LEU A 80 5.24 -11.12 2.01
N GLY A 81 5.28 -12.31 2.60
CA GLY A 81 4.48 -13.45 2.13
C GLY A 81 2.97 -13.19 2.18
N PRO A 82 2.40 -12.85 3.35
CA PRO A 82 0.99 -12.53 3.47
C PRO A 82 0.55 -11.35 2.60
N ARG A 83 1.39 -10.29 2.51
CA ARG A 83 1.06 -9.12 1.69
C ARG A 83 1.02 -9.40 0.20
N VAL A 84 1.99 -10.16 -0.30
CA VAL A 84 2.04 -10.55 -1.71
C VAL A 84 0.78 -11.34 -2.07
N LEU A 85 0.37 -12.28 -1.21
CA LEU A 85 -0.82 -13.08 -1.45
C LEU A 85 -2.10 -12.24 -1.42
N GLU A 86 -2.22 -11.33 -0.47
CA GLU A 86 -3.36 -10.40 -0.39
C GLU A 86 -3.38 -9.47 -1.60
N GLY A 87 -2.27 -8.82 -1.92
CA GLY A 87 -2.14 -7.93 -3.06
C GLY A 87 -2.51 -8.62 -4.38
N GLN A 88 -2.03 -9.84 -4.58
CA GLN A 88 -2.40 -10.63 -5.76
C GLN A 88 -3.89 -11.01 -5.76
N GLY A 89 -4.47 -11.35 -4.61
CA GLY A 89 -5.90 -11.59 -4.48
C GLY A 89 -6.75 -10.36 -4.81
N HIS A 90 -6.22 -9.16 -4.56
CA HIS A 90 -6.87 -7.88 -4.85
C HIS A 90 -6.62 -7.34 -6.25
N HIS A 91 -5.86 -8.05 -7.10
CA HIS A 91 -5.49 -7.55 -8.43
C HIS A 91 -6.69 -7.12 -9.30
N TYR A 92 -7.83 -7.82 -9.17
CA TYR A 92 -9.09 -7.48 -9.85
C TYR A 92 -10.21 -7.05 -8.89
N ALA A 93 -9.87 -6.78 -7.63
CA ALA A 93 -10.85 -6.28 -6.68
C ALA A 93 -11.22 -4.82 -6.97
N MET A 94 -12.35 -4.39 -6.42
CA MET A 94 -12.73 -2.97 -6.41
C MET A 94 -11.65 -2.15 -5.70
N HIS A 95 -11.10 -1.15 -6.39
CA HIS A 95 -10.09 -0.25 -5.86
C HIS A 95 -10.79 0.89 -5.12
N TRP A 96 -11.11 0.66 -3.84
CA TRP A 96 -11.75 1.68 -3.04
C TRP A 96 -10.77 2.80 -2.64
N PRO A 97 -11.22 4.07 -2.64
CA PRO A 97 -10.46 5.15 -2.03
C PRO A 97 -10.06 4.80 -0.60
N HIS A 98 -8.82 5.12 -0.23
CA HIS A 98 -8.24 4.88 1.09
C HIS A 98 -8.24 3.42 1.56
N PHE A 99 -8.46 2.45 0.66
CA PHE A 99 -8.27 1.05 0.98
C PHE A 99 -6.85 0.80 1.46
N GLU A 100 -6.75 0.16 2.63
CA GLU A 100 -5.49 -0.29 3.17
C GLU A 100 -5.54 -1.80 3.35
N PHE A 101 -4.58 -2.46 2.75
CA PHE A 101 -4.38 -3.89 2.92
C PHE A 101 -4.18 -4.24 4.41
N GLN A 102 -4.61 -5.43 4.85
CA GLN A 102 -4.63 -5.84 6.26
C GLN A 102 -3.65 -6.97 6.61
N ALA A 103 -3.27 -7.81 5.65
CA ALA A 103 -2.34 -8.92 5.91
C ALA A 103 -0.96 -8.46 6.43
N GLY A 104 -0.40 -9.19 7.39
CA GLY A 104 0.90 -8.87 8.00
C GLY A 104 0.87 -7.73 9.04
N ARG A 105 -0.25 -7.03 9.21
CA ARG A 105 -0.41 -5.99 10.24
C ARG A 105 -0.83 -6.58 11.60
N PRO A 106 -0.46 -5.95 12.72
CA PRO A 106 0.44 -4.79 12.83
C PRO A 106 1.92 -5.20 12.73
N LEU A 107 2.73 -4.42 11.99
CA LEU A 107 4.17 -4.68 11.84
C LEU A 107 5.02 -3.89 12.85
N ARG A 108 4.90 -2.56 12.89
CA ARG A 108 5.59 -1.69 13.85
C ARG A 108 4.57 -0.83 14.59
N ARG A 109 4.62 -0.85 15.92
CA ARG A 109 3.71 -0.11 16.79
C ARG A 109 4.47 0.95 17.56
N SER A 110 3.90 2.15 17.67
CA SER A 110 4.40 3.16 18.61
C SER A 110 4.03 2.75 20.04
N VAL A 111 4.73 3.31 21.04
CA VAL A 111 4.39 3.10 22.46
C VAL A 111 2.98 3.58 22.82
N LEU A 112 2.40 4.46 22.00
CA LEU A 112 1.05 4.98 22.17
C LEU A 112 -0.01 4.11 21.50
N TYR A 113 0.37 3.06 20.76
CA TYR A 113 -0.57 2.28 19.96
C TYR A 113 -1.74 1.75 20.80
N ASP A 114 -1.46 1.11 21.94
CA ASP A 114 -2.51 0.50 22.77
C ASP A 114 -3.43 1.59 23.38
N ARG A 115 -2.86 2.72 23.82
CA ARG A 115 -3.65 3.87 24.35
C ARG A 115 -4.55 4.51 23.28
N LEU A 116 -4.02 4.66 22.07
CA LEU A 116 -4.77 5.22 20.95
C LEU A 116 -5.88 4.26 20.51
N LYS A 117 -5.60 2.95 20.54
CA LYS A 117 -6.60 1.92 20.26
C LYS A 117 -7.74 1.93 21.26
N GLU A 118 -7.44 2.04 22.55
CA GLU A 118 -8.44 2.20 23.63
C GLU A 118 -9.26 3.48 23.45
N SER A 119 -8.65 4.52 22.89
CA SER A 119 -9.32 5.79 22.55
C SER A 119 -10.13 5.73 21.25
N GLY A 120 -10.26 4.56 20.63
CA GLY A 120 -11.07 4.37 19.43
C GLY A 120 -10.38 4.73 18.12
N ALA A 121 -9.04 4.67 18.06
CA ALA A 121 -8.30 4.91 16.83
C ALA A 121 -8.50 3.79 15.79
N CYS A 122 -8.86 4.19 14.57
CA CYS A 122 -8.74 3.35 13.39
C CYS A 122 -7.33 3.54 12.79
N PHE A 123 -6.59 2.45 12.63
CA PHE A 123 -5.19 2.50 12.21
C PHE A 123 -5.01 2.22 10.73
N GLY A 124 -4.13 2.99 10.11
CA GLY A 124 -3.51 2.69 8.84
C GLY A 124 -2.03 2.32 8.96
N SER A 125 -1.47 1.74 7.91
CA SER A 125 -0.04 1.46 7.77
C SER A 125 0.62 2.55 6.92
N LYS A 126 1.68 3.17 7.46
CA LYS A 126 2.53 4.14 6.75
C LYS A 126 3.99 3.74 6.96
N SER A 127 4.67 3.33 5.89
CA SER A 127 6.05 2.81 5.96
C SER A 127 6.25 1.74 7.05
N GLY A 128 5.27 0.81 7.16
CA GLY A 128 5.27 -0.29 8.13
C GLY A 128 4.89 0.11 9.57
N TRP A 129 4.68 1.39 9.85
CA TRP A 129 4.18 1.87 11.14
C TRP A 129 2.66 1.96 11.15
N GLU A 130 2.08 1.50 12.26
CA GLU A 130 0.68 1.72 12.59
C GLU A 130 0.48 3.18 13.03
N ARG A 131 -0.24 3.96 12.22
CA ARG A 131 -0.61 5.35 12.52
C ARG A 131 -2.13 5.47 12.55
N ALA A 132 -2.67 6.16 13.55
CA ALA A 132 -4.09 6.44 13.61
C ALA A 132 -4.47 7.32 12.41
N ASN A 133 -5.39 6.83 11.57
CA ASN A 133 -5.95 7.58 10.45
C ASN A 133 -7.05 8.51 10.96
N TRP A 134 -7.93 7.99 11.81
CA TRP A 134 -9.06 8.70 12.40
C TRP A 134 -9.46 8.07 13.74
N PHE A 135 -10.33 8.74 14.49
CA PHE A 135 -10.85 8.25 15.78
C PHE A 135 -12.37 8.17 15.71
N THR A 136 -12.91 7.07 16.22
CA THR A 136 -14.35 6.90 16.38
C THR A 136 -14.90 7.76 17.51
N ARG A 137 -16.19 8.07 17.44
CA ARG A 137 -16.92 8.78 18.50
C ARG A 137 -17.79 7.77 19.25
N ASP A 138 -18.01 7.99 20.53
CA ASP A 138 -19.03 7.30 21.34
C ASP A 138 -18.98 5.75 21.32
N GLY A 139 -17.78 5.17 21.35
CA GLY A 139 -17.61 3.72 21.55
C GLY A 139 -18.02 2.84 20.36
N GLU A 140 -18.29 3.43 19.20
CA GLU A 140 -18.52 2.68 17.95
C GLU A 140 -17.27 1.93 17.50
N GLN A 141 -17.43 0.86 16.71
CA GLN A 141 -16.30 0.08 16.21
C GLN A 141 -15.47 0.91 15.20
N ALA A 142 -14.16 0.98 15.43
CA ALA A 142 -13.23 1.71 14.58
C ALA A 142 -12.85 0.91 13.31
N GLU A 143 -13.81 0.76 12.40
CA GLU A 143 -13.67 -0.01 11.15
C GLU A 143 -13.88 0.85 9.91
N ASP A 144 -13.08 0.58 8.86
CA ASP A 144 -13.17 1.31 7.59
C ASP A 144 -14.31 0.78 6.72
N ASN A 145 -15.33 1.63 6.52
CA ASN A 145 -16.40 1.39 5.55
C ASN A 145 -16.10 2.12 4.23
N TYR A 146 -15.72 1.35 3.21
CA TYR A 146 -15.26 1.88 1.93
C TYR A 146 -16.42 2.33 1.03
N THR A 147 -16.31 3.54 0.47
CA THR A 147 -17.26 4.08 -0.52
C THR A 147 -16.53 4.96 -1.54
N LEU A 148 -17.11 5.17 -2.74
CA LEU A 148 -16.48 5.96 -3.82
C LEU A 148 -16.63 7.49 -3.66
N GLY A 149 -17.61 7.94 -2.88
CA GLY A 149 -17.92 9.38 -2.73
C GLY A 149 -18.34 9.79 -1.31
N GLY A 150 -18.33 8.86 -0.36
CA GLY A 150 -18.60 9.14 1.05
C GLY A 150 -17.30 9.42 1.81
N ARG A 151 -17.45 10.05 2.98
CA ARG A 151 -16.34 10.17 3.94
C ARG A 151 -16.12 8.80 4.60
N ILE A 152 -14.89 8.33 4.58
CA ILE A 152 -14.49 7.06 5.20
C ILE A 152 -14.30 7.29 6.68
N GLY A 153 -14.95 6.48 7.52
CA GLY A 153 -14.80 6.54 8.97
C GLY A 153 -15.29 7.83 9.64
N MET A 154 -15.73 8.82 8.86
CA MET A 154 -16.21 10.09 9.37
C MET A 154 -17.64 10.29 8.89
N MET A 155 -18.57 9.75 9.68
CA MET A 155 -20.00 9.98 9.55
C MET A 155 -20.64 9.21 8.38
N GLN A 156 -21.05 7.98 8.65
CA GLN A 156 -22.24 7.45 8.00
C GLN A 156 -23.41 8.26 8.57
N LEU A 157 -23.79 9.35 7.91
CA LEU A 157 -25.06 10.01 8.16
C LEU A 157 -26.15 8.98 7.87
N VAL A 158 -26.60 8.27 8.91
CA VAL A 158 -27.93 7.67 8.92
C VAL A 158 -28.89 8.84 8.68
N PRO A 159 -29.71 8.82 7.62
CA PRO A 159 -30.59 9.93 7.29
C PRO A 159 -31.80 9.94 8.23
N SER A 160 -31.60 10.19 9.52
CA SER A 160 -32.71 10.39 10.47
C SER A 160 -32.22 10.94 11.81
N THR A 161 -31.72 12.17 11.84
CA THR A 161 -31.99 13.19 12.89
C THR A 161 -30.98 14.32 12.73
N GLY A 162 -31.51 15.53 12.54
CA GLY A 162 -30.72 16.71 12.21
C GLY A 162 -29.78 17.20 13.31
N LEU A 163 -28.85 18.04 12.85
CA LEU A 163 -28.10 19.05 13.62
C LEU A 163 -27.03 18.51 14.59
N ALA A 164 -25.79 18.44 14.10
CA ALA A 164 -24.63 19.01 14.80
C ALA A 164 -23.42 19.07 13.84
N LEU A 165 -23.26 20.22 13.17
CA LEU A 165 -21.96 20.61 12.63
C LEU A 165 -21.04 20.90 13.83
N SER A 166 -20.05 20.05 14.07
CA SER A 166 -18.92 20.40 14.92
C SER A 166 -17.63 20.08 14.17
N VAL A 167 -16.98 21.16 13.77
CA VAL A 167 -15.63 21.23 13.23
C VAL A 167 -14.65 20.87 14.35
N CYS A 168 -13.67 20.01 14.07
CA CYS A 168 -12.41 19.94 14.83
C CYS A 168 -11.23 19.63 13.88
N PHE A 169 -10.52 20.72 13.54
CA PHE A 169 -9.06 20.88 13.36
C PHE A 169 -8.19 19.74 13.94
N VAL A 170 -7.05 19.29 13.40
CA VAL A 170 -6.09 19.72 12.36
C VAL A 170 -5.68 18.47 11.58
#